data_AF-A0A660TJI1-F1
#
_entry.id   AF-A0A660TJI1-F1
#
_cell.length_a   1.000
_cell.length_b   1.000
_cell.length_c   1.000
_cell.angle_alpha   90.00
_cell.angle_beta   90.00
_cell.angle_gamma   90.00
#
_symmetry.space_group_name_H-M   'P 1'
#
loop_
_entity.id
_entity.type
_entity.pdbx_description
1 polymer ?
#
loop_
_entity_poly.entity_id
_entity_poly.type
_entity_poly.pdbx_seq_one_letter_code
_entity_poly.pdbx_strand_id
1 'polypeptide(L)'
;WSIGPYEYDNTPFPQIIYVSEPTNGGDDGHPLGTRQAPFASLARAYDIARDPPPALPNGPRADVMEIRIAEGSYDMETPNMPDIDTGPDIHILGGYDKTSWARNSKTIITELFRNTATDVFTYSGGAITGGSLLEGFTLKSNFATGTTRSLVIQAGAQPEIRNNILIGGDSDISIPILVMNSGPHIIGNTFIGGTANPVGQSFGIFLQDSGGTEVKNNDIHGGTAVTTAGIFCDNSPVLITNNRIDAGTGTTTSYGLSIQNTNGSTINGNHIYGGEGSNISYGVNFQDNFNTSLINNVIHGGSASTQDSLGVEIQGGDVSVVLANNTIYGGQGNNFTFGIRTGGTAHPAMINNIIIAGDSPAGTDYSFFEGGTLPPENFFHNLLLAGPGVSATPYRSSTRGTFNHTVAALEADLNANGSTAAGNMIDEDDPPVSYFINFNNFIPGINYDEFINAENWQLNGGGRENAAQGGQDIPGLVDFDRDGKPRTGPWSIGAYEY
;
A
#
# COMPACT_ATOMS: atom_id res chain seq x y z
N TRP A 1 -41.59 36.15 -5.88
CA TRP A 1 -40.64 35.38 -6.71
C TRP A 1 -41.30 34.04 -6.98
N SER A 2 -41.78 33.83 -8.21
CA SER A 2 -42.48 32.62 -8.60
C SER A 2 -41.44 31.52 -8.75
N ILE A 3 -41.42 30.58 -7.82
CA ILE A 3 -40.51 29.44 -7.87
C ILE A 3 -41.02 28.50 -8.97
N GLY A 4 -40.19 28.18 -9.96
CA GLY A 4 -40.53 27.27 -11.05
C GLY A 4 -40.87 25.86 -10.56
N PRO A 5 -41.39 24.98 -11.43
CA PRO A 5 -41.76 23.62 -11.05
C PRO A 5 -40.53 22.88 -10.55
N TYR A 6 -40.41 22.75 -9.23
CA TYR A 6 -39.47 21.85 -8.57
C TYR A 6 -39.70 20.43 -9.09
N GLU A 7 -38.63 19.65 -9.19
CA GLU A 7 -38.68 18.19 -9.27
C GLU A 7 -39.21 17.60 -7.95
N TYR A 8 -40.41 17.99 -7.53
CA TYR A 8 -41.24 17.14 -6.68
C TYR A 8 -41.91 16.14 -7.59
N ASP A 9 -41.14 15.18 -8.11
CA ASP A 9 -41.76 13.92 -8.48
C ASP A 9 -42.44 13.40 -7.20
N ASN A 10 -43.66 12.89 -7.29
CA ASN A 10 -44.47 12.46 -6.14
C ASN A 10 -43.89 11.21 -5.44
N THR A 11 -42.59 10.96 -5.59
CA THR A 11 -41.84 9.92 -4.91
C THR A 11 -41.63 10.31 -3.44
N PRO A 12 -41.96 9.41 -2.48
CA PRO A 12 -42.12 9.77 -1.07
C PRO A 12 -40.84 10.18 -0.31
N PHE A 13 -39.65 10.09 -0.90
CA PHE A 13 -38.41 10.70 -0.37
C PHE A 13 -37.33 10.67 -1.47
N PRO A 14 -36.49 11.70 -1.64
CA PRO A 14 -35.40 11.62 -2.59
C PRO A 14 -34.37 10.60 -2.10
N GLN A 15 -34.08 9.59 -2.93
CA GLN A 15 -32.98 8.64 -2.69
C GLN A 15 -31.60 9.33 -2.76
N ILE A 16 -31.58 10.55 -3.30
CA ILE A 16 -30.39 11.33 -3.58
C ILE A 16 -30.52 12.68 -2.88
N ILE A 17 -29.58 12.96 -1.97
CA ILE A 17 -29.45 14.24 -1.27
C ILE A 17 -28.29 15.01 -1.91
N TYR A 18 -28.46 16.31 -2.11
CA TYR A 18 -27.50 17.18 -2.77
C TYR A 18 -26.88 18.15 -1.76
N VAL A 19 -25.57 18.35 -1.85
CA VAL A 19 -24.79 19.28 -1.01
C VAL A 19 -23.99 20.23 -1.89
N SER A 20 -24.06 21.52 -1.62
CA SER A 20 -23.36 22.59 -2.35
C SER A 20 -22.91 23.68 -1.37
N GLU A 21 -21.83 24.41 -1.68
CA GLU A 21 -21.41 25.52 -0.84
C GLU A 21 -22.52 26.60 -0.70
N PRO A 22 -22.57 27.37 0.40
CA PRO A 22 -23.56 28.44 0.57
C PRO A 22 -23.57 29.47 -0.58
N THR A 23 -22.39 29.78 -1.12
CA THR A 23 -22.21 30.68 -2.28
C THR A 23 -22.83 30.14 -3.56
N ASN A 24 -23.09 28.83 -3.62
CA ASN A 24 -23.63 28.09 -4.75
C ASN A 24 -25.04 27.54 -4.44
N GLY A 25 -25.78 28.21 -3.55
CA GLY A 25 -27.17 27.89 -3.23
C GLY A 25 -27.37 26.83 -2.15
N GLY A 26 -26.31 26.38 -1.48
CA GLY A 26 -26.42 25.52 -0.30
C GLY A 26 -27.14 26.22 0.85
N ASP A 27 -28.16 25.57 1.41
CA ASP A 27 -28.88 26.06 2.59
C ASP A 27 -29.38 24.90 3.47
N ASP A 28 -28.83 24.80 4.68
CA ASP A 28 -29.21 23.79 5.68
C ASP A 28 -30.61 24.01 6.29
N GLY A 29 -31.21 25.19 6.05
CA GLY A 29 -32.59 25.50 6.41
C GLY A 29 -33.63 24.79 5.55
N HIS A 30 -33.24 24.22 4.40
CA HIS A 30 -34.13 23.41 3.58
C HIS A 30 -34.44 22.05 4.25
N PRO A 31 -35.55 21.39 3.88
CA PRO A 31 -35.92 20.12 4.50
C PRO A 31 -35.33 18.88 3.83
N LEU A 32 -34.93 18.96 2.55
CA LEU A 32 -34.70 17.76 1.71
C LEU A 32 -33.39 17.76 0.91
N GLY A 33 -32.65 18.87 0.82
CA GLY A 33 -31.40 18.94 0.04
C GLY A 33 -31.59 18.53 -1.42
N THR A 34 -32.49 19.18 -2.15
CA THR A 34 -32.76 18.84 -3.56
C THR A 34 -31.72 19.46 -4.48
N ARG A 35 -31.70 19.06 -5.75
CA ARG A 35 -30.79 19.65 -6.74
C ARG A 35 -30.92 21.18 -6.87
N GLN A 36 -32.12 21.72 -6.75
CA GLN A 36 -32.39 23.17 -6.84
C GLN A 36 -32.24 23.89 -5.49
N ALA A 37 -32.16 23.14 -4.40
CA ALA A 37 -32.07 23.63 -3.03
C ALA A 37 -31.19 22.67 -2.20
N PRO A 38 -29.88 22.56 -2.53
CA PRO A 38 -28.98 21.62 -1.88
C PRO A 38 -28.72 22.06 -0.42
N PHE A 39 -28.31 21.12 0.43
CA PHE A 39 -27.80 21.46 1.76
C PHE A 39 -26.47 22.20 1.65
N ALA A 40 -26.18 23.04 2.65
CA ALA A 40 -24.90 23.73 2.78
C ALA A 40 -23.81 22.84 3.39
N SER A 41 -24.19 21.89 4.25
CA SER A 41 -23.27 21.02 4.97
C SER A 41 -23.51 19.53 4.73
N LEU A 42 -22.41 18.77 4.74
CA LEU A 42 -22.47 17.30 4.70
C LEU A 42 -23.08 16.72 5.97
N ALA A 43 -22.84 17.33 7.14
CA ALA A 43 -23.44 16.89 8.40
C ALA A 43 -24.97 16.89 8.33
N ARG A 44 -25.56 17.95 7.76
CA ARG A 44 -27.01 18.04 7.59
C ARG A 44 -27.55 16.98 6.63
N ALA A 45 -26.86 16.78 5.50
CA ALA A 45 -27.21 15.74 4.53
C ALA A 45 -27.16 14.33 5.15
N TYR A 46 -26.12 14.06 5.94
CA TYR A 46 -25.95 12.79 6.64
C TYR A 46 -27.05 12.54 7.66
N ASP A 47 -27.40 13.52 8.51
CA ASP A 47 -28.50 13.36 9.48
C ASP A 47 -29.82 12.98 8.79
N ILE A 48 -30.10 13.59 7.63
CA ILE A 48 -31.30 13.26 6.84
C ILE A 48 -31.19 11.90 6.17
N ALA A 49 -29.99 11.47 5.75
CA ALA A 49 -29.76 10.15 5.17
C ALA A 49 -29.88 9.03 6.21
N ARG A 50 -29.33 9.23 7.41
CA ARG A 50 -29.37 8.28 8.54
C ARG A 50 -30.78 8.14 9.09
N ASP A 51 -31.42 9.27 9.38
CA ASP A 51 -32.74 9.35 9.97
C ASP A 51 -33.72 10.07 9.04
N PRO A 52 -34.06 9.48 7.87
CA PRO A 52 -34.98 10.11 6.95
C PRO A 52 -36.31 10.36 7.69
N PRO A 53 -36.88 11.58 7.58
CA PRO A 53 -38.20 11.91 8.06
C PRO A 53 -39.17 10.78 7.75
N PRO A 54 -40.09 10.45 8.67
CA PRO A 54 -41.03 9.36 8.48
C PRO A 54 -41.70 9.52 7.12
N ALA A 55 -41.44 8.56 6.23
CA ALA A 55 -42.05 8.52 4.91
C ALA A 55 -43.56 8.62 5.08
N LEU A 56 -44.24 9.27 4.13
CA LEU A 56 -45.69 9.10 4.00
C LEU A 56 -45.99 7.59 4.09
N PRO A 57 -47.03 7.16 4.83
CA PRO A 57 -47.15 5.84 5.47
C PRO A 57 -47.00 4.56 4.62
N ASN A 58 -46.66 4.62 3.34
CA ASN A 58 -46.55 3.47 2.42
C ASN A 58 -45.37 3.55 1.41
N GLY A 59 -44.33 4.36 1.65
CA GLY A 59 -43.15 4.40 0.77
C GLY A 59 -42.08 3.37 1.18
N PRO A 60 -41.58 2.50 0.28
CA PRO A 60 -40.42 1.67 0.58
C PRO A 60 -39.22 2.55 0.91
N ARG A 61 -38.54 2.29 2.03
CA ARG A 61 -37.20 2.86 2.29
C ARG A 61 -36.27 2.29 1.22
N ALA A 62 -35.46 3.13 0.60
CA ALA A 62 -34.38 2.64 -0.23
C ALA A 62 -33.37 1.92 0.66
N ASP A 63 -32.87 0.78 0.18
CA ASP A 63 -31.84 0.02 0.89
C ASP A 63 -30.50 0.78 0.94
N VAL A 64 -30.30 1.74 0.03
CA VAL A 64 -29.11 2.59 -0.06
C VAL A 64 -29.52 4.05 -0.28
N MET A 65 -28.91 4.96 0.48
CA MET A 65 -29.05 6.41 0.30
C MET A 65 -27.81 6.99 -0.36
N GLU A 66 -27.99 7.96 -1.26
CA GLU A 66 -26.88 8.65 -1.94
C GLU A 66 -26.81 10.12 -1.52
N ILE A 67 -25.60 10.60 -1.18
CA ILE A 67 -25.29 12.01 -0.96
C ILE A 67 -24.32 12.45 -2.05
N ARG A 68 -24.74 13.40 -2.89
CA ARG A 68 -23.96 14.00 -3.98
C ARG A 68 -23.44 15.36 -3.56
N ILE A 69 -22.14 15.54 -3.63
CA ILE A 69 -21.48 16.77 -3.19
C ILE A 69 -20.87 17.47 -4.40
N ALA A 70 -21.25 18.73 -4.59
CA ALA A 70 -20.73 19.57 -5.65
C ALA A 70 -19.24 19.87 -5.48
N GLU A 71 -18.61 20.41 -6.52
CA GLU A 71 -17.30 21.02 -6.41
C GLU A 71 -17.30 22.16 -5.39
N GLY A 72 -16.21 22.26 -4.64
CA GLY A 72 -16.07 23.21 -3.55
C GLY A 72 -15.12 22.71 -2.48
N SER A 73 -14.88 23.56 -1.48
CA SER A 73 -14.09 23.24 -0.30
C SER A 73 -14.98 23.31 0.94
N TYR A 74 -15.15 22.17 1.61
CA TYR A 74 -16.07 22.02 2.72
C TYR A 74 -15.29 21.84 4.02
N ASP A 75 -15.47 22.80 4.94
CA ASP A 75 -14.92 22.72 6.29
C ASP A 75 -15.77 21.75 7.12
N MET A 76 -15.13 20.69 7.62
CA MET A 76 -15.78 19.66 8.42
C MET A 76 -15.87 20.03 9.91
N GLU A 77 -15.46 21.24 10.31
CA GLU A 77 -15.59 21.77 11.67
C GLU A 77 -16.95 22.42 11.94
N THR A 78 -17.54 23.09 10.95
CA THR A 78 -18.73 23.92 11.14
C THR A 78 -19.79 23.73 10.04
N PRO A 79 -20.90 23.02 10.33
CA PRO A 79 -21.14 22.21 11.53
C PRO A 79 -20.19 21.00 11.60
N ASN A 80 -19.85 20.58 12.82
CA ASN A 80 -19.00 19.42 13.03
C ASN A 80 -19.63 18.18 12.41
N MET A 81 -18.89 17.50 11.53
CA MET A 81 -19.33 16.22 10.98
C MET A 81 -19.44 15.19 12.11
N PRO A 82 -20.60 14.56 12.32
CA PRO A 82 -20.67 13.43 13.24
C PRO A 82 -19.91 12.23 12.67
N ASP A 83 -19.43 11.36 13.56
CA ASP A 83 -18.99 10.04 13.15
C ASP A 83 -20.14 9.32 12.43
N ILE A 84 -19.83 8.68 11.32
CA ILE A 84 -20.76 7.76 10.70
C ILE A 84 -20.71 6.50 11.56
N ASP A 85 -21.73 6.27 12.39
CA ASP A 85 -21.70 5.23 13.43
C ASP A 85 -22.79 4.16 13.31
N THR A 86 -23.88 4.51 12.64
CA THR A 86 -25.12 3.75 12.59
C THR A 86 -25.92 4.16 11.35
N GLY A 87 -26.72 3.24 10.81
CA GLY A 87 -27.65 3.56 9.73
C GLY A 87 -27.66 2.52 8.60
N PRO A 88 -28.48 2.75 7.56
CA PRO A 88 -28.37 2.01 6.30
C PRO A 88 -27.02 2.29 5.63
N ASP A 89 -26.69 1.51 4.61
CA ASP A 89 -25.54 1.83 3.77
C ASP A 89 -25.76 3.17 3.04
N ILE A 90 -24.77 4.06 3.13
CA ILE A 90 -24.82 5.39 2.53
C ILE A 90 -23.64 5.53 1.57
N HIS A 91 -23.94 5.98 0.35
CA HIS A 91 -22.96 6.39 -0.63
C HIS A 91 -22.73 7.89 -0.53
N ILE A 92 -21.52 8.31 -0.21
CA ILE A 92 -21.12 9.71 -0.15
C ILE A 92 -20.17 9.94 -1.32
N LEU A 93 -20.59 10.79 -2.26
CA LEU A 93 -19.98 10.91 -3.57
C LEU A 93 -19.63 12.36 -3.91
N GLY A 94 -18.35 12.63 -4.15
CA GLY A 94 -17.82 13.91 -4.63
C GLY A 94 -17.66 13.95 -6.15
N GLY A 95 -17.19 15.11 -6.63
CA GLY A 95 -16.83 15.34 -8.01
C GLY A 95 -18.01 15.70 -8.92
N TYR A 96 -19.02 16.39 -8.39
CA TYR A 96 -20.17 16.87 -9.16
C TYR A 96 -20.02 18.35 -9.53
N ASP A 97 -20.26 18.71 -10.79
CA ASP A 97 -20.27 20.12 -11.21
C ASP A 97 -21.42 20.86 -10.50
N LYS A 98 -21.14 22.01 -9.89
CA LYS A 98 -22.11 22.74 -9.06
C LYS A 98 -23.33 23.27 -9.79
N THR A 99 -23.31 23.33 -11.13
CA THR A 99 -24.41 23.84 -11.94
C THR A 99 -25.18 22.70 -12.61
N SER A 100 -24.46 21.87 -13.35
CA SER A 100 -24.97 20.79 -14.18
C SER A 100 -25.14 19.47 -13.43
N TRP A 101 -24.51 19.32 -12.26
CA TRP A 101 -24.44 18.06 -11.51
C TRP A 101 -23.96 16.88 -12.34
N ALA A 102 -23.17 17.15 -13.39
CA ALA A 102 -22.43 16.12 -14.10
C ALA A 102 -21.27 15.66 -13.21
N ARG A 103 -21.06 14.34 -13.11
CA ARG A 103 -20.01 13.78 -12.27
C ARG A 103 -18.74 13.51 -13.07
N ASN A 104 -17.60 13.98 -12.59
CA ASN A 104 -16.28 13.57 -13.03
C ASN A 104 -15.26 13.78 -11.91
N SER A 105 -15.09 12.78 -11.04
CA SER A 105 -14.20 12.85 -9.87
C SER A 105 -12.71 13.04 -10.20
N LYS A 106 -12.31 12.92 -11.47
CA LYS A 106 -10.91 13.17 -11.89
C LYS A 106 -10.63 14.64 -12.16
N THR A 107 -11.63 15.42 -12.58
CA THR A 107 -11.45 16.81 -13.02
C THR A 107 -12.25 17.80 -12.19
N ILE A 108 -13.29 17.34 -11.51
CA ILE A 108 -14.16 18.15 -10.64
C ILE A 108 -13.77 17.81 -9.21
N ILE A 109 -13.25 18.81 -8.50
CA ILE A 109 -12.64 18.62 -7.17
C ILE A 109 -13.67 18.96 -6.11
N THR A 110 -13.94 17.99 -5.24
CA THR A 110 -14.64 18.22 -3.97
C THR A 110 -13.67 17.96 -2.84
N GLU A 111 -13.32 19.01 -2.10
CA GLU A 111 -12.38 18.95 -0.99
C GLU A 111 -13.12 18.94 0.35
N LEU A 112 -12.78 18.00 1.22
CA LEU A 112 -13.19 17.98 2.62
C LEU A 112 -11.95 18.24 3.47
N PHE A 113 -12.01 19.24 4.35
CA PHE A 113 -10.85 19.59 5.17
C PHE A 113 -11.22 19.93 6.61
N ARG A 114 -10.20 19.90 7.46
CA ARG A 114 -10.29 20.29 8.87
C ARG A 114 -8.98 20.95 9.29
N ASN A 115 -9.04 21.97 10.13
CA ASN A 115 -7.89 22.77 10.61
C ASN A 115 -7.57 22.52 12.10
N THR A 116 -8.22 21.53 12.71
CA THR A 116 -8.11 21.16 14.13
C THR A 116 -7.59 19.74 14.31
N ALA A 117 -7.22 19.40 15.54
CA ALA A 117 -6.58 18.14 15.95
C ALA A 117 -7.44 16.87 15.83
N THR A 118 -8.54 16.93 15.08
CA THR A 118 -9.49 15.83 14.95
C THR A 118 -9.56 15.36 13.50
N ASP A 119 -10.16 14.19 13.31
CA ASP A 119 -10.18 13.48 12.04
C ASP A 119 -11.09 14.21 11.04
N VAL A 120 -10.73 14.34 9.76
CA VAL A 120 -11.63 15.00 8.79
C VAL A 120 -12.92 14.21 8.63
N PHE A 121 -12.82 12.89 8.64
CA PHE A 121 -13.93 11.97 8.43
C PHE A 121 -13.74 10.67 9.24
N THR A 122 -14.83 10.13 9.79
CA THR A 122 -14.80 8.90 10.61
C THR A 122 -15.94 7.96 10.24
N TYR A 123 -15.62 6.71 9.96
CA TYR A 123 -16.55 5.58 10.01
C TYR A 123 -16.30 4.77 11.29
N SER A 124 -17.35 4.44 12.03
CA SER A 124 -17.28 3.76 13.31
C SER A 124 -18.40 2.73 13.45
N GLY A 125 -18.14 1.53 13.96
CA GLY A 125 -19.20 0.59 14.29
C GLY A 125 -19.55 -0.40 13.19
N GLY A 126 -19.80 -1.65 13.59
CA GLY A 126 -20.05 -2.78 12.68
C GLY A 126 -21.40 -2.76 11.94
N ALA A 127 -22.20 -1.69 12.06
CA ALA A 127 -23.39 -1.51 11.23
C ALA A 127 -23.03 -1.05 9.81
N ILE A 128 -21.85 -0.46 9.62
CA ILE A 128 -21.34 -0.01 8.33
C ILE A 128 -20.73 -1.19 7.61
N THR A 129 -21.35 -1.60 6.50
CA THR A 129 -20.93 -2.74 5.71
C THR A 129 -20.20 -2.30 4.44
N GLY A 130 -19.77 -3.27 3.63
CA GLY A 130 -19.23 -3.02 2.29
C GLY A 130 -20.22 -2.37 1.30
N GLY A 131 -21.50 -2.20 1.67
CA GLY A 131 -22.44 -1.39 0.90
C GLY A 131 -22.26 0.12 1.11
N SER A 132 -21.60 0.55 2.18
CA SER A 132 -21.29 1.97 2.40
C SER A 132 -20.08 2.40 1.56
N LEU A 133 -20.13 3.59 0.96
CA LEU A 133 -19.15 4.04 -0.02
C LEU A 133 -18.72 5.48 0.21
N LEU A 134 -17.41 5.75 0.19
CA LEU A 134 -16.82 7.09 0.10
C LEU A 134 -16.00 7.22 -1.19
N GLU A 135 -16.40 8.12 -2.09
CA GLU A 135 -15.78 8.22 -3.42
C GLU A 135 -15.67 9.64 -3.99
N GLY A 136 -14.50 9.96 -4.56
CA GLY A 136 -14.30 11.14 -5.40
C GLY A 136 -13.99 12.42 -4.65
N PHE A 137 -13.32 12.31 -3.50
CA PHE A 137 -12.95 13.44 -2.66
C PHE A 137 -11.44 13.65 -2.59
N THR A 138 -11.04 14.89 -2.31
CA THR A 138 -9.76 15.17 -1.65
C THR A 138 -10.03 15.38 -0.15
N LEU A 139 -9.49 14.52 0.72
CA LEU A 139 -9.57 14.67 2.18
C LEU A 139 -8.24 15.20 2.69
N LYS A 140 -8.29 16.26 3.50
CA LYS A 140 -7.08 16.93 3.96
C LYS A 140 -7.17 17.40 5.41
N SER A 141 -6.25 16.93 6.25
CA SER A 141 -6.01 17.53 7.56
C SER A 141 -4.98 18.65 7.44
N ASN A 142 -5.31 19.85 7.91
CA ASN A 142 -4.45 21.04 7.88
C ASN A 142 -3.88 21.39 9.27
N PHE A 143 -3.99 20.50 10.25
CA PHE A 143 -3.58 20.80 11.61
C PHE A 143 -2.08 20.62 11.81
N ALA A 144 -1.43 21.60 12.44
CA ALA A 144 0.03 21.72 12.45
C ALA A 144 0.75 20.94 13.57
N THR A 145 0.03 20.37 14.54
CA THR A 145 0.62 19.72 15.72
C THR A 145 -0.10 18.41 16.05
N GLY A 146 0.47 17.55 16.89
CA GLY A 146 -0.17 16.28 17.28
C GLY A 146 -0.42 15.31 16.12
N THR A 147 -1.42 14.46 16.25
CA THR A 147 -1.79 13.46 15.24
C THR A 147 -2.81 14.02 14.26
N THR A 148 -2.51 13.95 12.97
CA THR A 148 -3.44 14.33 11.89
C THR A 148 -3.90 13.12 11.12
N ARG A 149 -5.23 13.05 10.93
CA ARG A 149 -5.87 11.97 10.17
C ARG A 149 -6.93 12.52 9.23
N SER A 150 -6.86 12.13 7.97
CA SER A 150 -7.91 12.47 6.99
C SER A 150 -9.11 11.54 7.09
N LEU A 151 -8.88 10.23 7.28
CA LEU A 151 -9.93 9.25 7.43
C LEU A 151 -9.61 8.27 8.56
N VAL A 152 -10.58 8.03 9.43
CA VAL A 152 -10.52 6.95 10.43
C VAL A 152 -11.64 5.95 10.15
N ILE A 153 -11.30 4.67 10.17
CA ILE A 153 -12.25 3.55 10.06
C ILE A 153 -12.05 2.66 11.27
N GLN A 154 -13.06 2.57 12.12
CA GLN A 154 -12.92 1.93 13.41
C GLN A 154 -14.12 1.09 13.86
N ALA A 155 -13.90 0.32 14.93
CA ALA A 155 -14.95 -0.40 15.67
C ALA A 155 -15.80 -1.34 14.79
N GLY A 156 -15.16 -2.03 13.84
CA GLY A 156 -15.78 -3.05 13.00
C GLY A 156 -16.41 -2.52 11.71
N ALA A 157 -16.26 -1.24 11.40
CA ALA A 157 -16.75 -0.66 10.15
C ALA A 157 -16.04 -1.29 8.92
N GLN A 158 -16.79 -1.53 7.84
CA GLN A 158 -16.28 -2.17 6.62
C GLN A 158 -16.65 -1.42 5.33
N PRO A 159 -16.53 -0.07 5.25
CA PRO A 159 -16.90 0.66 4.04
C PRO A 159 -15.97 0.36 2.86
N GLU A 160 -16.43 0.64 1.65
CA GLU A 160 -15.59 0.79 0.47
C GLU A 160 -15.10 2.24 0.34
N ILE A 161 -13.80 2.43 0.24
CA ILE A 161 -13.13 3.72 0.05
C ILE A 161 -12.42 3.69 -1.29
N ARG A 162 -12.85 4.52 -2.25
CA ARG A 162 -12.25 4.47 -3.59
C ARG A 162 -12.14 5.80 -4.33
N ASN A 163 -11.19 5.90 -5.24
CA ASN A 163 -11.00 7.07 -6.10
C ASN A 163 -10.93 8.40 -5.31
N ASN A 164 -10.33 8.38 -4.13
CA ASN A 164 -10.09 9.56 -3.31
C ASN A 164 -8.60 9.92 -3.30
N ILE A 165 -8.31 11.17 -2.95
CA ILE A 165 -6.98 11.64 -2.58
C ILE A 165 -7.01 11.93 -1.08
N LEU A 166 -6.21 11.24 -0.28
CA LEU A 166 -6.14 11.45 1.17
C LEU A 166 -4.76 11.99 1.54
N ILE A 167 -4.75 13.10 2.28
CA ILE A 167 -3.53 13.83 2.63
C ILE A 167 -3.44 13.90 4.16
N GLY A 168 -2.34 13.39 4.72
CA GLY A 168 -2.12 13.33 6.16
C GLY A 168 -2.01 14.72 6.78
N GLY A 169 -1.32 15.65 6.13
CA GLY A 169 -1.07 17.01 6.64
C GLY A 169 0.37 17.21 7.11
N ASP A 170 0.62 18.28 7.87
CA ASP A 170 1.95 18.57 8.42
C ASP A 170 1.87 18.63 9.96
N SER A 171 2.19 17.55 10.68
CA SER A 171 1.95 17.46 12.14
C SER A 171 3.00 16.63 12.88
N ASP A 172 2.81 16.23 14.15
CA ASP A 172 3.76 15.33 14.83
C ASP A 172 3.62 13.87 14.37
N ILE A 173 2.40 13.44 14.03
CA ILE A 173 2.13 12.15 13.40
C ILE A 173 1.13 12.37 12.27
N SER A 174 1.49 12.03 11.04
CA SER A 174 0.66 12.32 9.87
C SER A 174 0.24 11.06 9.12
N ILE A 175 -1.08 10.83 9.07
CA ILE A 175 -1.67 9.58 8.60
C ILE A 175 -2.93 9.89 7.75
N PRO A 176 -2.90 9.79 6.42
CA PRO A 176 -4.07 9.97 5.57
C PRO A 176 -5.23 9.06 5.97
N ILE A 177 -4.96 7.79 6.26
CA ILE A 177 -5.96 6.82 6.67
C ILE A 177 -5.45 5.93 7.81
N LEU A 178 -6.25 5.85 8.86
CA LEU A 178 -6.05 4.94 9.98
C LEU A 178 -7.23 3.95 10.04
N VAL A 179 -6.93 2.66 10.00
CA VAL A 179 -7.90 1.59 10.18
C VAL A 179 -7.61 0.88 11.51
N MET A 180 -8.63 0.77 12.35
CA MET A 180 -8.51 0.19 13.69
C MET A 180 -9.62 -0.81 13.94
N ASN A 181 -9.30 -2.07 14.26
CA ASN A 181 -10.32 -3.08 14.59
C ASN A 181 -11.43 -3.18 13.52
N SER A 182 -11.06 -3.09 12.25
CA SER A 182 -11.99 -2.92 11.11
C SER A 182 -11.51 -3.67 9.87
N GLY A 183 -12.35 -3.72 8.83
CA GLY A 183 -12.07 -4.45 7.59
C GLY A 183 -12.61 -3.78 6.33
N PRO A 184 -12.19 -2.54 6.00
CA PRO A 184 -12.65 -1.84 4.81
C PRO A 184 -12.02 -2.37 3.51
N HIS A 185 -12.62 -2.00 2.38
CA HIS A 185 -12.02 -2.15 1.05
C HIS A 185 -11.43 -0.79 0.61
N ILE A 186 -10.12 -0.72 0.41
CA ILE A 186 -9.39 0.51 0.06
C ILE A 186 -8.85 0.37 -1.37
N ILE A 187 -9.54 0.97 -2.34
CA ILE A 187 -9.34 0.67 -3.77
C ILE A 187 -9.10 1.93 -4.61
N GLY A 188 -8.01 1.99 -5.38
CA GLY A 188 -7.87 3.04 -6.40
C GLY A 188 -7.75 4.46 -5.84
N ASN A 189 -7.22 4.62 -4.63
CA ASN A 189 -6.99 5.91 -4.00
C ASN A 189 -5.53 6.36 -4.16
N THR A 190 -5.30 7.65 -3.91
CA THR A 190 -3.97 8.23 -3.74
C THR A 190 -3.79 8.65 -2.28
N PHE A 191 -2.69 8.21 -1.65
CA PHE A 191 -2.36 8.54 -0.26
C PHE A 191 -1.06 9.34 -0.20
N ILE A 192 -1.09 10.44 0.54
CA ILE A 192 0.07 11.31 0.74
C ILE A 192 0.28 11.51 2.24
N GLY A 193 1.24 10.76 2.80
CA GLY A 193 1.56 10.71 4.22
C GLY A 193 1.76 12.08 4.89
N GLY A 194 2.22 13.09 4.13
CA GLY A 194 2.45 14.44 4.64
C GLY A 194 3.85 14.63 5.24
N THR A 195 4.04 15.66 6.07
CA THR A 195 5.31 15.93 6.76
C THR A 195 5.13 15.81 8.27
N ALA A 196 5.86 14.90 8.91
CA ALA A 196 5.93 14.86 10.36
C ALA A 196 7.05 15.77 10.90
N ASN A 197 6.78 16.50 11.98
CA ASN A 197 7.76 17.25 12.78
C ASN A 197 8.95 16.32 13.16
N PRO A 198 10.19 16.78 13.42
CA PRO A 198 11.41 16.00 13.32
C PRO A 198 11.63 14.94 14.42
N VAL A 199 10.58 14.58 15.17
CA VAL A 199 10.52 13.43 16.09
C VAL A 199 9.36 12.48 15.76
N GLY A 200 8.66 12.74 14.66
CA GLY A 200 7.37 12.19 14.32
C GLY A 200 7.38 11.02 13.35
N GLN A 201 6.18 10.55 13.04
CA GLN A 201 5.92 9.44 12.11
C GLN A 201 5.01 9.90 10.98
N SER A 202 5.25 9.40 9.77
CA SER A 202 4.34 9.61 8.64
C SER A 202 4.07 8.29 7.95
N PHE A 203 2.80 7.97 7.77
CA PHE A 203 2.37 6.72 7.15
C PHE A 203 1.41 7.03 6.02
N GLY A 204 1.51 6.35 4.88
CA GLY A 204 0.51 6.45 3.82
C GLY A 204 -0.81 5.78 4.24
N ILE A 205 -0.70 4.55 4.76
CA ILE A 205 -1.80 3.77 5.34
C ILE A 205 -1.31 3.16 6.66
N PHE A 206 -2.06 3.33 7.75
CA PHE A 206 -1.80 2.64 9.01
C PHE A 206 -2.97 1.71 9.37
N LEU A 207 -2.68 0.42 9.49
CA LEU A 207 -3.60 -0.63 9.90
C LEU A 207 -3.19 -1.16 11.28
N GLN A 208 -4.10 -1.05 12.25
CA GLN A 208 -3.90 -1.50 13.62
C GLN A 208 -5.03 -2.44 14.03
N ASP A 209 -4.69 -3.63 14.52
CA ASP A 209 -5.65 -4.64 14.98
C ASP A 209 -6.78 -4.92 13.96
N SER A 210 -6.50 -4.77 12.67
CA SER A 210 -7.52 -4.77 11.61
C SER A 210 -7.63 -6.13 10.94
N GLY A 211 -8.84 -6.57 10.63
CA GLY A 211 -9.10 -7.91 10.07
C GLY A 211 -9.90 -7.83 8.78
N GLY A 212 -9.43 -8.50 7.73
CA GLY A 212 -10.14 -8.56 6.46
C GLY A 212 -10.06 -7.27 5.64
N THR A 213 -9.07 -6.42 5.91
CA THR A 213 -8.83 -5.21 5.11
C THR A 213 -8.22 -5.58 3.76
N GLU A 214 -8.78 -5.05 2.68
CA GLU A 214 -8.22 -5.14 1.33
C GLU A 214 -7.63 -3.80 0.90
N VAL A 215 -6.37 -3.78 0.46
CA VAL A 215 -5.69 -2.60 -0.08
C VAL A 215 -5.29 -2.90 -1.51
N LYS A 216 -5.97 -2.28 -2.48
CA LYS A 216 -5.84 -2.63 -3.89
C LYS A 216 -5.73 -1.44 -4.86
N ASN A 217 -4.83 -1.54 -5.84
CA ASN A 217 -4.70 -0.57 -6.93
C ASN A 217 -4.49 0.89 -6.46
N ASN A 218 -3.88 1.11 -5.30
CA ASN A 218 -3.63 2.45 -4.76
C ASN A 218 -2.23 2.96 -5.16
N ASP A 219 -2.08 4.29 -5.17
CA ASP A 219 -0.78 4.96 -5.17
C ASP A 219 -0.52 5.54 -3.78
N ILE A 220 0.53 5.07 -3.11
CA ILE A 220 0.73 5.28 -1.67
C ILE A 220 2.11 5.88 -1.44
N HIS A 221 2.16 7.06 -0.83
CA HIS A 221 3.38 7.71 -0.39
C HIS A 221 3.40 7.90 1.12
N GLY A 222 4.46 7.43 1.78
CA GLY A 222 4.63 7.49 3.22
C GLY A 222 5.05 8.86 3.78
N GLY A 223 5.27 9.87 2.94
CA GLY A 223 5.53 11.25 3.37
C GLY A 223 6.99 11.51 3.79
N THR A 224 7.20 12.42 4.74
CA THR A 224 8.52 12.78 5.28
C THR A 224 8.46 12.83 6.80
N ALA A 225 9.31 12.08 7.51
CA ALA A 225 9.29 12.00 8.98
C ALA A 225 10.60 11.43 9.54
N VAL A 226 10.69 11.15 10.84
CA VAL A 226 11.80 10.34 11.38
C VAL A 226 11.69 8.90 10.93
N THR A 227 10.48 8.37 11.06
CA THR A 227 10.09 7.06 10.55
C THR A 227 8.96 7.24 9.56
N THR A 228 9.15 6.77 8.34
CA THR A 228 8.10 6.76 7.33
C THR A 228 7.69 5.35 6.95
N ALA A 229 6.44 5.17 6.56
CA ALA A 229 6.01 3.95 5.89
C ALA A 229 4.99 4.21 4.78
N GLY A 230 5.08 3.49 3.67
CA GLY A 230 4.01 3.47 2.69
C GLY A 230 2.77 2.84 3.32
N ILE A 231 2.91 1.59 3.77
CA ILE A 231 1.90 0.89 4.57
C ILE A 231 2.54 0.33 5.83
N PHE A 232 1.92 0.60 6.97
CA PHE A 232 2.29 0.03 8.27
C PHE A 232 1.15 -0.84 8.79
N CYS A 233 1.42 -2.11 9.05
CA CYS A 233 0.48 -3.08 9.61
C CYS A 233 0.97 -3.57 10.97
N ASP A 234 0.15 -3.41 11.99
CA ASP A 234 0.37 -3.99 13.32
C ASP A 234 -0.82 -4.87 13.69
N ASN A 235 -0.56 -6.16 13.93
CA ASN A 235 -1.57 -7.17 14.23
C ASN A 235 -2.75 -7.15 13.25
N SER A 236 -2.46 -7.06 11.94
CA SER A 236 -3.49 -6.76 10.93
C SER A 236 -3.40 -7.69 9.71
N PRO A 237 -4.09 -8.84 9.70
CA PRO A 237 -4.17 -9.73 8.53
C PRO A 237 -4.83 -9.03 7.34
N VAL A 238 -4.07 -8.88 6.24
CA VAL A 238 -4.43 -8.00 5.13
C VAL A 238 -4.18 -8.64 3.76
N LEU A 239 -4.99 -8.23 2.78
CA LEU A 239 -4.76 -8.50 1.37
C LEU A 239 -4.26 -7.21 0.69
N ILE A 240 -2.98 -7.17 0.29
CA ILE A 240 -2.36 -6.01 -0.36
C ILE A 240 -2.03 -6.38 -1.80
N THR A 241 -2.74 -5.80 -2.78
CA THR A 241 -2.59 -6.18 -4.20
C THR A 241 -2.45 -5.03 -5.18
N ASN A 242 -1.53 -5.17 -6.13
CA ASN A 242 -1.38 -4.26 -7.28
C ASN A 242 -1.25 -2.77 -6.90
N ASN A 243 -0.64 -2.47 -5.75
CA ASN A 243 -0.39 -1.09 -5.33
C ASN A 243 0.99 -0.62 -5.83
N ARG A 244 1.11 0.70 -5.98
CA ARG A 244 2.39 1.42 -6.09
C ARG A 244 2.66 2.02 -4.71
N ILE A 245 3.76 1.62 -4.08
CA ILE A 245 4.06 1.96 -2.68
C ILE A 245 5.45 2.59 -2.61
N ASP A 246 5.50 3.80 -2.07
CA ASP A 246 6.70 4.55 -1.70
C ASP A 246 6.68 4.82 -0.20
N ALA A 247 7.76 4.47 0.50
CA ALA A 247 7.91 4.84 1.89
C ALA A 247 8.08 6.35 2.11
N GLY A 248 8.49 7.12 1.10
CA GLY A 248 8.88 8.51 1.26
C GLY A 248 10.25 8.66 1.94
N THR A 249 10.46 9.77 2.67
CA THR A 249 11.77 10.13 3.23
C THR A 249 11.78 10.05 4.77
N GLY A 250 12.49 9.08 5.31
CA GLY A 250 12.73 8.90 6.74
C GLY A 250 14.08 9.49 7.16
N THR A 251 14.12 10.43 8.10
CA THR A 251 15.41 10.94 8.62
C THR A 251 16.17 9.88 9.43
N THR A 252 15.53 8.77 9.79
CA THR A 252 16.15 7.60 10.39
C THR A 252 15.81 6.36 9.58
N THR A 253 14.53 6.02 9.45
CA THR A 253 14.10 4.76 8.83
C THR A 253 12.93 4.97 7.88
N SER A 254 12.93 4.26 6.76
CA SER A 254 11.82 4.23 5.81
C SER A 254 11.41 2.78 5.51
N TYR A 255 10.11 2.53 5.45
CA TYR A 255 9.52 1.21 5.15
C TYR A 255 8.55 1.31 3.97
N GLY A 256 8.81 0.64 2.85
CA GLY A 256 7.81 0.49 1.80
C GLY A 256 6.56 -0.18 2.40
N LEU A 257 6.80 -1.35 2.98
CA LEU A 257 5.82 -2.12 3.74
C LEU A 257 6.41 -2.63 5.06
N SER A 258 5.78 -2.30 6.19
CA SER A 258 6.10 -2.86 7.51
C SER A 258 4.95 -3.73 7.97
N ILE A 259 5.19 -5.03 8.16
CA ILE A 259 4.22 -5.99 8.68
C ILE A 259 4.73 -6.46 10.04
N GLN A 260 3.96 -6.22 11.09
CA GLN A 260 4.35 -6.55 12.46
C GLN A 260 3.24 -7.35 13.15
N ASN A 261 3.63 -8.37 13.92
CA ASN A 261 2.72 -9.17 14.74
C ASN A 261 1.52 -9.74 13.97
N THR A 262 1.65 -9.95 12.67
CA THR A 262 0.55 -10.22 11.76
C THR A 262 0.58 -11.67 11.29
N ASN A 263 -0.60 -12.31 11.23
CA ASN A 263 -0.74 -13.69 10.79
C ASN A 263 -1.71 -13.81 9.61
N GLY A 264 -1.28 -14.41 8.50
CA GLY A 264 -2.17 -14.72 7.38
C GLY A 264 -2.36 -13.61 6.34
N SER A 265 -1.37 -12.73 6.16
CA SER A 265 -1.42 -11.70 5.11
C SER A 265 -1.05 -12.25 3.73
N THR A 266 -1.61 -11.67 2.67
CA THR A 266 -1.22 -11.94 1.28
C THR A 266 -0.85 -10.63 0.60
N ILE A 267 0.37 -10.56 0.09
CA ILE A 267 0.95 -9.38 -0.56
C ILE A 267 1.33 -9.79 -1.98
N ASN A 268 0.53 -9.38 -2.97
CA ASN A 268 0.65 -9.88 -4.34
C ASN A 268 0.67 -8.79 -5.40
N GLY A 269 1.62 -8.85 -6.33
CA GLY A 269 1.62 -8.01 -7.54
C GLY A 269 1.97 -6.53 -7.32
N ASN A 270 2.55 -6.17 -6.18
CA ASN A 270 2.83 -4.77 -5.84
C ASN A 270 4.18 -4.30 -6.41
N HIS A 271 4.28 -2.97 -6.59
CA HIS A 271 5.54 -2.25 -6.74
C HIS A 271 5.86 -1.57 -5.42
N ILE A 272 6.95 -1.99 -4.77
CA ILE A 272 7.31 -1.54 -3.42
C ILE A 272 8.70 -0.90 -3.43
N TYR A 273 8.75 0.40 -3.15
CA TYR A 273 9.98 1.16 -2.97
C TYR A 273 10.16 1.52 -1.50
N GLY A 274 11.29 1.13 -0.93
CA GLY A 274 11.59 1.34 0.49
C GLY A 274 11.87 2.80 0.88
N GLY A 275 11.81 3.74 -0.07
CA GLY A 275 12.02 5.17 0.17
C GLY A 275 13.47 5.55 0.43
N GLU A 276 13.65 6.67 1.10
CA GLU A 276 14.95 7.25 1.45
C GLU A 276 15.07 7.33 2.99
N GLY A 277 15.78 6.38 3.60
CA GLY A 277 15.98 6.34 5.04
C GLY A 277 17.41 6.73 5.41
N SER A 278 17.66 7.78 6.20
CA SER A 278 19.07 8.19 6.45
C SER A 278 19.92 7.07 7.05
N ASN A 279 19.34 6.27 7.96
CA ASN A 279 20.01 5.11 8.56
C ASN A 279 19.67 3.83 7.81
N ILE A 280 18.40 3.46 7.73
CA ILE A 280 17.98 2.18 7.16
C ILE A 280 16.78 2.38 6.24
N SER A 281 16.77 1.69 5.11
CA SER A 281 15.62 1.61 4.21
C SER A 281 15.20 0.16 4.00
N TYR A 282 13.89 -0.07 3.99
CA TYR A 282 13.29 -1.38 3.81
C TYR A 282 12.27 -1.35 2.69
N GLY A 283 12.41 -2.22 1.70
CA GLY A 283 11.32 -2.52 0.78
C GLY A 283 10.17 -3.16 1.56
N VAL A 284 10.42 -4.33 2.14
CA VAL A 284 9.49 -5.04 3.03
C VAL A 284 10.19 -5.46 4.32
N ASN A 285 9.57 -5.17 5.47
CA ASN A 285 10.02 -5.62 6.77
C ASN A 285 8.94 -6.49 7.42
N PHE A 286 9.32 -7.72 7.78
CA PHE A 286 8.51 -8.63 8.60
C PHE A 286 9.12 -8.73 9.99
N GLN A 287 8.35 -8.34 11.01
CA GLN A 287 8.69 -8.57 12.42
C GLN A 287 7.62 -9.42 13.13
N ASP A 288 8.00 -10.58 13.65
CA ASP A 288 7.14 -11.47 14.45
C ASP A 288 5.83 -11.87 13.71
N ASN A 289 5.95 -12.21 12.42
CA ASN A 289 4.81 -12.57 11.57
C ASN A 289 4.70 -14.06 11.30
N PHE A 290 3.51 -14.50 10.96
CA PHE A 290 3.23 -15.91 10.68
C PHE A 290 2.38 -16.06 9.40
N ASN A 291 2.57 -17.16 8.69
CA ASN A 291 1.78 -17.58 7.52
C ASN A 291 1.52 -16.46 6.50
N THR A 292 2.51 -15.62 6.23
CA THR A 292 2.36 -14.49 5.28
C THR A 292 2.96 -14.87 3.93
N SER A 293 2.26 -14.52 2.84
CA SER A 293 2.72 -14.77 1.47
C SER A 293 3.08 -13.47 0.76
N LEU A 294 4.27 -13.42 0.18
CA LEU A 294 4.79 -12.33 -0.65
C LEU A 294 5.02 -12.89 -2.06
N ILE A 295 4.16 -12.52 -3.01
CA ILE A 295 4.08 -13.17 -4.34
C ILE A 295 4.10 -12.15 -5.48
N ASN A 296 4.84 -12.42 -6.57
CA ASN A 296 4.84 -11.57 -7.79
C ASN A 296 5.09 -10.07 -7.53
N ASN A 297 5.81 -9.72 -6.47
CA ASN A 297 6.11 -8.31 -6.19
C ASN A 297 7.43 -7.91 -6.85
N VAL A 298 7.52 -6.64 -7.20
CA VAL A 298 8.79 -5.98 -7.51
C VAL A 298 9.14 -5.10 -6.33
N ILE A 299 10.31 -5.34 -5.74
CA ILE A 299 10.71 -4.75 -4.47
C ILE A 299 12.09 -4.12 -4.64
N HIS A 300 12.19 -2.86 -4.25
CA HIS A 300 13.45 -2.13 -4.18
C HIS A 300 13.65 -1.65 -2.74
N GLY A 301 14.78 -2.02 -2.13
CA GLY A 301 15.08 -1.73 -0.72
C GLY A 301 15.08 -0.24 -0.36
N GLY A 302 15.22 0.62 -1.35
CA GLY A 302 15.25 2.07 -1.20
C GLY A 302 16.68 2.58 -1.24
N SER A 303 16.93 3.69 -0.56
CA SER A 303 18.28 4.20 -0.32
C SER A 303 18.50 4.52 1.15
N ALA A 304 19.72 4.25 1.64
CA ALA A 304 20.17 4.56 2.97
C ALA A 304 21.56 5.16 3.00
N SER A 305 21.62 6.43 3.44
CA SER A 305 22.84 7.24 3.34
C SER A 305 23.93 6.90 4.35
N THR A 306 23.60 6.26 5.47
CA THR A 306 24.57 5.98 6.54
C THR A 306 24.74 4.50 6.87
N GLN A 307 23.69 3.68 6.79
CA GLN A 307 23.78 2.23 7.08
C GLN A 307 23.23 1.39 5.92
N ASP A 308 22.09 0.73 6.12
CA ASP A 308 21.74 -0.47 5.36
C ASP A 308 20.52 -0.24 4.48
N SER A 309 20.49 -0.86 3.30
CA SER A 309 19.27 -0.98 2.49
C SER A 309 18.90 -2.44 2.30
N LEU A 310 17.60 -2.75 2.46
CA LEU A 310 17.10 -4.11 2.49
C LEU A 310 15.89 -4.24 1.59
N GLY A 311 15.97 -5.11 0.58
CA GLY A 311 14.81 -5.49 -0.22
C GLY A 311 13.74 -6.12 0.66
N VAL A 312 14.09 -7.22 1.33
CA VAL A 312 13.22 -7.88 2.31
C VAL A 312 14.01 -8.23 3.58
N GLU A 313 13.48 -7.82 4.73
CA GLU A 313 13.90 -8.32 6.05
C GLU A 313 12.83 -9.22 6.65
N ILE A 314 13.25 -10.37 7.19
CA ILE A 314 12.41 -11.31 7.93
C ILE A 314 13.04 -11.54 9.30
N GLN A 315 12.41 -11.01 10.35
CA GLN A 315 12.88 -11.10 11.73
C GLN A 315 11.76 -11.56 12.66
N GLY A 316 12.13 -12.25 13.74
CA GLY A 316 11.21 -12.60 14.82
C GLY A 316 11.21 -14.08 15.17
N GLY A 317 10.29 -14.45 16.08
CA GLY A 317 10.06 -15.83 16.49
C GLY A 317 9.15 -16.60 15.52
N ASP A 318 9.56 -17.80 15.12
CA ASP A 318 8.84 -18.82 14.34
C ASP A 318 8.14 -18.31 13.08
N VAL A 319 8.80 -17.40 12.37
CA VAL A 319 8.23 -16.73 11.20
C VAL A 319 8.22 -17.67 9.98
N SER A 320 7.02 -18.07 9.55
CA SER A 320 6.78 -18.79 8.29
C SER A 320 6.25 -17.81 7.23
N VAL A 321 7.14 -17.37 6.34
CA VAL A 321 6.82 -16.52 5.20
C VAL A 321 7.09 -17.29 3.92
N VAL A 322 6.18 -17.22 2.97
CA VAL A 322 6.37 -17.75 1.61
C VAL A 322 6.71 -16.58 0.69
N LEU A 323 7.88 -16.64 0.07
CA LEU A 323 8.35 -15.68 -0.93
C LEU A 323 8.39 -16.41 -2.27
N ALA A 324 7.46 -16.10 -3.16
CA ALA A 324 7.35 -16.76 -4.46
C ALA A 324 7.35 -15.77 -5.62
N ASN A 325 8.17 -16.01 -6.64
CA ASN A 325 8.14 -15.24 -7.88
C ASN A 325 8.31 -13.72 -7.68
N ASN A 326 9.11 -13.29 -6.71
CA ASN A 326 9.40 -11.85 -6.55
C ASN A 326 10.67 -11.47 -7.33
N THR A 327 10.73 -10.21 -7.78
CA THR A 327 11.97 -9.57 -8.23
C THR A 327 12.40 -8.57 -7.18
N ILE A 328 13.51 -8.84 -6.50
CA ILE A 328 13.95 -8.12 -5.31
C ILE A 328 15.33 -7.52 -5.56
N TYR A 329 15.46 -6.21 -5.37
CA TYR A 329 16.73 -5.50 -5.36
C TYR A 329 17.00 -4.92 -3.98
N GLY A 330 18.20 -5.17 -3.45
CA GLY A 330 18.59 -4.75 -2.10
C GLY A 330 18.64 -3.24 -1.87
N GLY A 331 18.54 -2.41 -2.92
CA GLY A 331 18.58 -0.96 -2.83
C GLY A 331 20.00 -0.41 -2.77
N GLN A 332 20.17 0.77 -2.17
CA GLN A 332 21.48 1.41 -2.00
C GLN A 332 21.73 1.70 -0.53
N GLY A 333 22.71 1.04 0.08
CA GLY A 333 23.03 1.23 1.50
C GLY A 333 24.50 1.56 1.66
N ASN A 334 24.86 2.55 2.46
CA ASN A 334 26.27 2.90 2.64
C ASN A 334 27.12 1.75 3.22
N ASN A 335 26.59 0.98 4.17
CA ASN A 335 27.32 -0.07 4.88
C ASN A 335 27.00 -1.47 4.34
N PHE A 336 25.72 -1.84 4.27
CA PHE A 336 25.33 -3.11 3.71
C PHE A 336 24.13 -2.97 2.79
N THR A 337 24.05 -3.85 1.80
CA THR A 337 22.80 -4.10 1.11
C THR A 337 22.41 -5.56 1.19
N PHE A 338 21.11 -5.80 1.31
CA PHE A 338 20.55 -7.14 1.39
C PHE A 338 19.39 -7.24 0.42
N GLY A 339 19.46 -8.15 -0.56
CA GLY A 339 18.27 -8.56 -1.30
C GLY A 339 17.26 -9.14 -0.32
N ILE A 340 17.67 -10.18 0.41
CA ILE A 340 16.91 -10.78 1.52
C ILE A 340 17.82 -10.98 2.73
N ARG A 341 17.36 -10.53 3.91
CA ARG A 341 17.95 -10.83 5.21
C ARG A 341 16.97 -11.61 6.09
N THR A 342 17.42 -12.72 6.67
CA THR A 342 16.68 -13.42 7.73
C THR A 342 17.37 -13.25 9.08
N GLY A 343 16.60 -13.19 10.16
CA GLY A 343 17.07 -13.06 11.53
C GLY A 343 16.14 -13.76 12.53
N GLY A 344 16.61 -13.97 13.77
CA GLY A 344 15.83 -14.66 14.80
C GLY A 344 15.64 -16.15 14.48
N THR A 345 14.43 -16.68 14.65
CA THR A 345 14.06 -18.06 14.30
C THR A 345 13.20 -18.14 13.03
N ALA A 346 13.26 -17.12 12.17
CA ALA A 346 12.58 -17.13 10.88
C ALA A 346 13.05 -18.31 10.00
N HIS A 347 12.10 -18.99 9.36
CA HIS A 347 12.35 -20.18 8.54
C HIS A 347 11.50 -20.10 7.25
N PRO A 348 11.75 -19.10 6.37
CA PRO A 348 10.90 -18.84 5.21
C PRO A 348 11.03 -19.92 4.12
N ALA A 349 10.01 -20.04 3.29
CA ALA A 349 10.08 -20.74 2.01
C ALA A 349 10.33 -19.74 0.88
N MET A 350 11.37 -19.93 0.08
CA MET A 350 11.77 -19.04 -1.01
C MET A 350 11.85 -19.82 -2.31
N ILE A 351 10.97 -19.48 -3.26
CA ILE A 351 10.82 -20.21 -4.52
C ILE A 351 10.77 -19.23 -5.70
N ASN A 352 11.49 -19.50 -6.78
CA ASN A 352 11.41 -18.74 -8.05
C ASN A 352 11.65 -17.23 -7.91
N ASN A 353 12.44 -16.76 -6.93
CA ASN A 353 12.72 -15.33 -6.80
C ASN A 353 13.97 -14.95 -7.60
N ILE A 354 13.96 -13.76 -8.22
CA ILE A 354 15.19 -13.08 -8.63
C ILE A 354 15.61 -12.18 -7.49
N ILE A 355 16.79 -12.43 -6.94
CA ILE A 355 17.31 -11.74 -5.77
C ILE A 355 18.63 -11.08 -6.15
N ILE A 356 18.59 -9.77 -6.24
CA ILE A 356 19.71 -8.94 -6.65
C ILE A 356 20.24 -8.26 -5.39
N ALA A 357 21.54 -8.43 -5.12
CA ALA A 357 22.17 -7.62 -4.08
C ALA A 357 22.04 -6.13 -4.44
N GLY A 358 22.08 -5.25 -3.45
CA GLY A 358 22.01 -3.81 -3.71
C GLY A 358 23.37 -3.24 -4.15
N ASP A 359 23.57 -1.96 -3.90
CA ASP A 359 24.86 -1.28 -4.05
C ASP A 359 25.29 -0.65 -2.71
N SER A 360 26.44 -1.09 -2.18
CA SER A 360 27.07 -0.50 -1.00
C SER A 360 28.46 0.07 -1.28
N PRO A 361 28.59 1.41 -1.41
CA PRO A 361 29.86 2.04 -1.71
C PRO A 361 30.97 1.79 -0.67
N ALA A 362 30.61 1.59 0.60
CA ALA A 362 31.58 1.45 1.69
C ALA A 362 31.55 0.07 2.37
N GLY A 363 30.74 -0.88 1.90
CA GLY A 363 30.70 -2.19 2.54
C GLY A 363 30.29 -3.34 1.62
N THR A 364 29.32 -4.13 2.08
CA THR A 364 29.10 -5.48 1.54
C THR A 364 27.68 -5.68 1.04
N ASP A 365 27.58 -6.23 -0.16
CA ASP A 365 26.32 -6.55 -0.82
C ASP A 365 26.02 -8.05 -0.70
N TYR A 366 24.81 -8.37 -0.24
CA TYR A 366 24.29 -9.72 -0.11
C TYR A 366 23.03 -9.89 -0.95
N SER A 367 22.98 -10.87 -1.86
CA SER A 367 21.68 -11.26 -2.43
C SER A 367 20.84 -11.93 -1.34
N PHE A 368 21.44 -12.88 -0.61
CA PHE A 368 20.82 -13.54 0.54
C PHE A 368 21.75 -13.56 1.77
N PHE A 369 21.21 -13.26 2.94
CA PHE A 369 21.92 -13.34 4.22
C PHE A 369 21.07 -14.00 5.29
N GLU A 370 21.55 -15.13 5.82
CA GLU A 370 21.01 -15.79 7.01
C GLU A 370 21.75 -15.30 8.26
N GLY A 371 21.12 -14.36 8.98
CA GLY A 371 21.55 -13.90 10.30
C GLY A 371 20.86 -14.61 11.47
N GLY A 372 19.87 -15.47 11.16
CA GLY A 372 19.08 -16.20 12.14
C GLY A 372 19.74 -17.48 12.65
N THR A 373 19.03 -18.19 13.54
CA THR A 373 19.44 -19.49 14.08
C THR A 373 18.87 -20.67 13.29
N LEU A 374 17.90 -20.42 12.39
CA LEU A 374 17.29 -21.40 11.51
C LEU A 374 17.49 -20.95 10.06
N PRO A 375 17.77 -21.88 9.12
CA PRO A 375 17.94 -21.53 7.73
C PRO A 375 16.57 -21.30 7.07
N PRO A 376 16.44 -21.10 5.76
CA PRO A 376 15.15 -21.22 5.08
C PRO A 376 14.59 -22.65 5.17
N GLU A 377 13.27 -22.84 5.17
CA GLU A 377 12.68 -24.18 5.07
C GLU A 377 12.95 -24.78 3.70
N ASN A 378 12.63 -24.00 2.68
CA ASN A 378 12.68 -24.36 1.27
C ASN A 378 13.41 -23.24 0.54
N PHE A 379 14.40 -23.60 -0.28
CA PHE A 379 15.15 -22.64 -1.09
C PHE A 379 15.32 -23.21 -2.51
N PHE A 380 14.35 -22.92 -3.37
CA PHE A 380 14.22 -23.58 -4.67
C PHE A 380 14.19 -22.60 -5.83
N HIS A 381 14.91 -22.92 -6.91
CA HIS A 381 14.78 -22.21 -8.18
C HIS A 381 14.94 -20.68 -8.07
N ASN A 382 15.74 -20.21 -7.11
CA ASN A 382 16.03 -18.78 -6.97
C ASN A 382 17.24 -18.42 -7.84
N LEU A 383 17.21 -17.23 -8.44
CA LEU A 383 18.34 -16.65 -9.16
C LEU A 383 18.98 -15.55 -8.30
N LEU A 384 20.22 -15.76 -7.87
CA LEU A 384 20.97 -14.81 -7.06
C LEU A 384 21.96 -14.06 -7.95
N LEU A 385 21.80 -12.74 -8.00
CA LEU A 385 22.62 -11.84 -8.79
C LEU A 385 23.42 -10.90 -7.89
N ALA A 386 24.66 -10.63 -8.29
CA ALA A 386 25.46 -9.59 -7.67
C ALA A 386 24.84 -8.21 -7.93
N GLY A 387 25.14 -7.31 -7.00
CA GLY A 387 24.86 -5.90 -7.15
C GLY A 387 25.64 -5.31 -8.33
N PRO A 388 25.12 -4.26 -8.96
CA PRO A 388 25.83 -3.52 -10.00
C PRO A 388 26.95 -2.58 -9.50
N GLY A 389 27.08 -2.44 -8.19
CA GLY A 389 28.09 -1.62 -7.52
C GLY A 389 29.52 -2.11 -7.74
N VAL A 390 30.47 -1.18 -7.58
CA VAL A 390 31.93 -1.39 -7.75
C VAL A 390 32.60 -2.10 -6.57
N SER A 391 31.85 -2.64 -5.60
CA SER A 391 32.44 -3.36 -4.48
C SER A 391 33.14 -4.63 -4.98
N ALA A 392 34.38 -4.85 -4.52
CA ALA A 392 35.22 -5.95 -4.96
C ALA A 392 34.76 -7.34 -4.44
N THR A 393 33.73 -7.38 -3.59
CA THR A 393 33.23 -8.62 -2.97
C THR A 393 31.71 -8.65 -2.85
N PRO A 394 30.96 -8.71 -3.97
CA PRO A 394 29.54 -9.04 -3.88
C PRO A 394 29.42 -10.49 -3.37
N TYR A 395 28.85 -10.68 -2.18
CA TYR A 395 28.53 -12.02 -1.71
C TYR A 395 27.13 -12.37 -2.17
N ARG A 396 27.02 -13.49 -2.86
CA ARG A 396 25.71 -13.96 -3.33
C ARG A 396 24.88 -14.50 -2.19
N SER A 397 25.53 -15.27 -1.32
CA SER A 397 24.90 -15.79 -0.13
C SER A 397 25.87 -15.87 1.05
N SER A 398 25.40 -15.50 2.24
CA SER A 398 26.03 -15.86 3.51
C SER A 398 25.04 -16.63 4.36
N THR A 399 25.38 -17.88 4.66
CA THR A 399 24.59 -18.77 5.50
C THR A 399 25.42 -19.10 6.75
N ARG A 400 24.97 -18.59 7.90
CA ARG A 400 25.66 -18.76 9.21
C ARG A 400 27.13 -18.32 9.21
N GLY A 401 27.43 -17.27 8.44
CA GLY A 401 28.79 -16.73 8.29
C GLY A 401 29.67 -17.49 7.29
N THR A 402 29.14 -18.52 6.62
CA THR A 402 29.80 -19.17 5.49
C THR A 402 29.43 -18.44 4.20
N PHE A 403 30.44 -17.91 3.50
CA PHE A 403 30.26 -17.26 2.21
C PHE A 403 30.18 -18.30 1.09
N ASN A 404 29.08 -18.29 0.36
CA ASN A 404 28.81 -19.23 -0.72
C ASN A 404 28.80 -18.51 -2.07
N HIS A 405 29.79 -18.84 -2.91
CA HIS A 405 29.97 -18.27 -4.25
C HIS A 405 29.48 -19.21 -5.37
N THR A 406 29.17 -20.47 -5.05
CA THR A 406 28.65 -21.42 -6.04
C THR A 406 27.32 -22.00 -5.59
N VAL A 407 26.45 -22.35 -6.55
CA VAL A 407 25.17 -23.01 -6.28
C VAL A 407 25.38 -24.27 -5.45
N ALA A 408 26.35 -25.11 -5.84
CA ALA A 408 26.62 -26.36 -5.15
C ALA A 408 27.04 -26.15 -3.68
N ALA A 409 27.84 -25.13 -3.39
CA ALA A 409 28.22 -24.80 -2.02
C ALA A 409 27.04 -24.26 -1.20
N LEU A 410 26.24 -23.37 -1.79
CA LEU A 410 25.03 -22.83 -1.17
C LEU A 410 24.04 -23.94 -0.81
N GLU A 411 23.70 -24.79 -1.77
CA GLU A 411 22.73 -25.86 -1.57
C GLU A 411 23.26 -26.92 -0.61
N ALA A 412 24.56 -27.26 -0.66
CA ALA A 412 25.16 -28.18 0.30
C ALA A 412 25.09 -27.64 1.73
N ASP A 413 25.37 -26.35 1.94
CA ASP A 413 25.32 -25.73 3.26
C ASP A 413 23.88 -25.64 3.79
N LEU A 414 22.93 -25.18 2.97
CA LEU A 414 21.51 -25.15 3.33
C LEU A 414 20.98 -26.55 3.71
N ASN A 415 21.25 -27.56 2.87
CA ASN A 415 20.83 -28.94 3.13
C ASN A 415 21.49 -29.51 4.40
N ALA A 416 22.76 -29.18 4.66
CA ALA A 416 23.45 -29.60 5.89
C ALA A 416 22.85 -28.97 7.17
N ASN A 417 22.19 -27.82 7.03
CA ASN A 417 21.56 -27.10 8.14
C ASN A 417 20.05 -27.37 8.26
N GLY A 418 19.49 -28.28 7.46
CA GLY A 418 18.11 -28.76 7.58
C GLY A 418 17.11 -28.13 6.61
N SER A 419 17.55 -27.23 5.72
CA SER A 419 16.74 -26.77 4.59
C SER A 419 16.58 -27.87 3.54
N THR A 420 15.59 -27.71 2.67
CA THR A 420 15.61 -28.37 1.36
C THR A 420 15.94 -27.34 0.29
N ALA A 421 17.09 -27.48 -0.37
CA ALA A 421 17.57 -26.55 -1.39
C ALA A 421 17.97 -27.28 -2.68
N ALA A 422 17.43 -26.82 -3.82
CA ALA A 422 17.69 -27.37 -5.15
C ALA A 422 17.31 -26.41 -6.29
N GLY A 423 17.95 -26.56 -7.45
CA GLY A 423 17.59 -25.85 -8.68
C GLY A 423 17.93 -24.35 -8.67
N ASN A 424 18.69 -23.87 -7.69
CA ASN A 424 19.05 -22.46 -7.59
C ASN A 424 20.15 -22.12 -8.61
N MET A 425 20.27 -20.83 -8.91
CA MET A 425 21.27 -20.32 -9.83
C MET A 425 21.99 -19.11 -9.23
N ILE A 426 23.26 -19.02 -9.57
CA ILE A 426 24.16 -17.94 -9.21
C ILE A 426 24.89 -17.58 -10.49
N ASP A 427 24.74 -16.35 -11.00
CA ASP A 427 25.47 -15.90 -12.20
C ASP A 427 26.59 -14.92 -11.83
N GLU A 428 27.82 -15.44 -11.79
CA GLU A 428 29.03 -14.75 -11.30
C GLU A 428 29.48 -13.58 -12.15
N ASP A 429 29.34 -13.75 -13.45
CA ASP A 429 30.00 -12.89 -14.43
C ASP A 429 29.06 -11.87 -15.06
N ASP A 430 27.75 -12.00 -14.81
CA ASP A 430 26.77 -11.19 -15.50
C ASP A 430 26.11 -10.16 -14.61
N PRO A 431 26.22 -8.89 -15.01
CA PRO A 431 25.53 -7.83 -14.32
C PRO A 431 24.02 -8.00 -14.50
N PRO A 432 23.20 -7.57 -13.53
CA PRO A 432 21.74 -7.62 -13.64
C PRO A 432 21.19 -7.02 -14.94
N VAL A 433 21.91 -6.08 -15.56
CA VAL A 433 21.52 -5.47 -16.83
C VAL A 433 21.36 -6.43 -18.01
N SER A 434 21.96 -7.61 -17.99
CA SER A 434 21.76 -8.61 -19.05
C SER A 434 20.41 -9.31 -18.96
N TYR A 435 19.71 -9.19 -17.83
CA TYR A 435 18.49 -9.93 -17.53
C TYR A 435 17.22 -9.14 -17.86
N PHE A 436 17.25 -7.81 -17.78
CA PHE A 436 16.06 -6.97 -17.92
C PHE A 436 16.15 -6.05 -19.13
N ILE A 437 14.99 -5.66 -19.69
CA ILE A 437 14.92 -4.89 -20.94
C ILE A 437 15.63 -3.52 -20.81
N ASN A 438 15.41 -2.80 -19.71
CA ASN A 438 15.83 -1.41 -19.55
C ASN A 438 16.72 -1.13 -18.33
N PHE A 439 17.40 -2.15 -17.79
CA PHE A 439 18.21 -1.99 -16.58
C PHE A 439 19.45 -1.08 -16.76
N ASN A 440 19.90 -0.78 -17.99
CA ASN A 440 21.12 0.02 -18.20
C ASN A 440 21.00 1.47 -17.72
N ASN A 441 19.78 1.97 -17.51
CA ASN A 441 19.52 3.30 -16.95
C ASN A 441 19.27 3.27 -15.42
N PHE A 442 19.48 2.13 -14.77
CA PHE A 442 18.74 1.76 -13.55
C PHE A 442 19.56 1.78 -12.24
N ILE A 443 20.83 2.22 -12.27
CA ILE A 443 21.74 2.07 -11.13
C ILE A 443 22.77 3.21 -11.10
N PRO A 444 23.24 3.73 -9.93
CA PRO A 444 22.61 3.95 -8.62
C PRO A 444 22.03 5.37 -8.51
N GLY A 445 21.11 5.60 -7.58
CA GLY A 445 20.39 6.86 -7.35
C GLY A 445 18.98 6.95 -7.95
N ILE A 446 18.33 5.82 -8.29
CA ILE A 446 16.98 5.86 -8.85
C ILE A 446 15.99 6.48 -7.86
N ASN A 447 15.13 7.37 -8.36
CA ASN A 447 13.99 7.86 -7.59
C ASN A 447 12.75 6.98 -7.83
N TYR A 448 11.70 7.22 -7.05
CA TYR A 448 10.46 6.44 -7.12
C TYR A 448 9.76 6.47 -8.49
N ASP A 449 9.89 7.56 -9.25
CA ASP A 449 9.28 7.68 -10.59
C ASP A 449 10.01 6.82 -11.62
N GLU A 450 11.33 6.66 -11.48
CA GLU A 450 12.12 5.74 -12.28
C GLU A 450 11.84 4.28 -11.89
N PHE A 451 11.61 4.02 -10.59
CA PHE A 451 11.31 2.70 -10.05
C PHE A 451 9.98 2.11 -10.59
N ILE A 452 8.89 2.89 -10.60
CA ILE A 452 7.57 2.39 -11.03
C ILE A 452 7.56 1.96 -12.50
N ASN A 453 8.45 2.47 -13.34
CA ASN A 453 8.39 2.18 -14.76
C ASN A 453 8.58 0.68 -15.03
N ALA A 454 7.46 -0.02 -15.28
CA ALA A 454 7.39 -1.48 -15.27
C ALA A 454 8.25 -2.15 -16.34
N GLU A 455 8.54 -1.44 -17.44
CA GLU A 455 9.44 -1.91 -18.50
C GLU A 455 10.87 -2.17 -17.98
N ASN A 456 11.25 -1.57 -16.85
CA ASN A 456 12.57 -1.74 -16.28
C ASN A 456 12.78 -3.11 -15.60
N TRP A 457 11.70 -3.78 -15.22
CA TRP A 457 11.74 -5.02 -14.43
C TRP A 457 11.30 -6.26 -15.21
N GLN A 458 10.82 -6.08 -16.44
CA GLN A 458 10.49 -7.18 -17.34
C GLN A 458 11.77 -7.86 -17.83
N LEU A 459 11.72 -9.19 -17.91
CA LEU A 459 12.82 -9.99 -18.45
C LEU A 459 13.03 -9.65 -19.92
N ASN A 460 14.30 -9.57 -20.32
CA ASN A 460 14.63 -9.40 -21.73
C ASN A 460 14.29 -10.68 -22.50
N GLY A 461 13.65 -10.54 -23.67
CA GLY A 461 13.42 -11.60 -24.65
C GLY A 461 14.70 -12.31 -25.14
N GLY A 462 15.85 -11.67 -25.00
CA GLY A 462 17.18 -12.27 -25.19
C GLY A 462 17.93 -12.56 -23.89
N GLY A 463 17.24 -12.47 -22.75
CA GLY A 463 17.77 -12.75 -21.42
C GLY A 463 18.24 -14.20 -21.30
N ARG A 464 19.08 -14.47 -20.30
CA ARG A 464 19.71 -15.78 -20.14
C ARG A 464 18.68 -16.86 -19.85
N GLU A 465 18.93 -18.07 -20.38
CA GLU A 465 18.10 -19.27 -20.19
C GLU A 465 17.79 -19.52 -18.70
N ASN A 466 18.73 -19.17 -17.82
CA ASN A 466 18.58 -19.27 -16.37
C ASN A 466 17.33 -18.56 -15.83
N ALA A 467 17.08 -17.30 -16.20
CA ALA A 467 15.91 -16.56 -15.70
C ALA A 467 14.62 -16.93 -16.44
N ALA A 468 14.71 -17.18 -17.75
CA ALA A 468 13.55 -17.46 -18.59
C ALA A 468 13.03 -18.90 -18.48
N GLN A 469 13.87 -19.85 -18.03
CA GLN A 469 13.54 -21.28 -18.05
C GLN A 469 13.91 -22.02 -16.75
N GLY A 470 14.54 -21.34 -15.80
CA GLY A 470 15.02 -21.96 -14.56
C GLY A 470 13.98 -22.09 -13.45
N GLY A 471 12.76 -21.59 -13.67
CA GLY A 471 11.68 -21.62 -12.69
C GLY A 471 10.99 -22.98 -12.57
N GLN A 472 10.23 -23.12 -11.49
CA GLN A 472 9.38 -24.28 -11.21
C GLN A 472 7.90 -23.91 -11.33
N ASP A 473 7.06 -24.82 -11.82
CA ASP A 473 5.61 -24.68 -11.70
C ASP A 473 5.18 -24.70 -10.22
N ILE A 474 4.35 -23.75 -9.80
CA ILE A 474 3.78 -23.70 -8.45
C ILE A 474 2.25 -23.55 -8.55
N PRO A 475 1.51 -24.62 -8.91
CA PRO A 475 0.10 -24.53 -9.22
C PRO A 475 -0.73 -23.97 -8.06
N GLY A 476 -1.59 -23.00 -8.35
CA GLY A 476 -2.48 -22.35 -7.38
C GLY A 476 -1.80 -21.32 -6.48
N LEU A 477 -0.46 -21.22 -6.49
CA LEU A 477 0.26 -20.12 -5.85
C LEU A 477 0.62 -19.03 -6.87
N VAL A 478 1.10 -19.43 -8.05
CA VAL A 478 1.58 -18.52 -9.09
C VAL A 478 1.08 -18.95 -10.49
N ASP A 479 -0.21 -18.80 -10.73
CA ASP A 479 -0.80 -19.11 -12.05
C ASP A 479 -0.62 -17.97 -13.08
N PHE A 480 -0.41 -16.76 -12.58
CA PHE A 480 -0.23 -15.54 -13.38
C PHE A 480 1.01 -14.78 -12.88
N ASP A 481 1.65 -14.05 -13.78
CA ASP A 481 2.67 -13.08 -13.43
C ASP A 481 2.05 -11.80 -12.85
N ARG A 482 2.89 -10.82 -12.51
CA ARG A 482 2.46 -9.53 -11.96
C ARG A 482 1.48 -8.77 -12.86
N ASP A 483 1.68 -8.84 -14.19
CA ASP A 483 0.85 -8.11 -15.15
C ASP A 483 -0.41 -8.92 -15.55
N GLY A 484 -0.66 -10.06 -14.89
CA GLY A 484 -1.81 -10.92 -15.14
C GLY A 484 -1.65 -11.83 -16.36
N LYS A 485 -0.44 -11.99 -16.90
CA LYS A 485 -0.18 -12.96 -17.97
C LYS A 485 -0.13 -14.37 -17.37
N PRO A 486 -0.82 -15.36 -17.97
CA PRO A 486 -0.69 -16.74 -17.54
C PRO A 486 0.76 -17.18 -17.65
N ARG A 487 1.26 -17.88 -16.62
CA ARG A 487 2.58 -18.47 -16.67
C ARG A 487 2.55 -19.76 -17.49
N THR A 488 3.58 -19.98 -18.30
CA THR A 488 3.66 -21.14 -19.19
C THR A 488 5.04 -21.79 -19.15
N GLY A 489 5.12 -23.07 -19.51
CA GLY A 489 6.40 -23.75 -19.64
C GLY A 489 7.19 -23.30 -20.88
N PRO A 490 8.52 -23.12 -20.80
CA PRO A 490 9.36 -23.23 -19.60
C PRO A 490 9.14 -22.05 -18.63
N TRP A 491 9.10 -22.34 -17.33
CA TRP A 491 8.68 -21.38 -16.31
C TRP A 491 9.78 -20.36 -16.02
N SER A 492 9.44 -19.07 -16.01
CA SER A 492 10.36 -18.01 -15.63
C SER A 492 10.48 -17.85 -14.11
N ILE A 493 11.58 -17.22 -13.69
CA ILE A 493 11.85 -16.78 -12.32
C ILE A 493 11.53 -15.29 -12.19
N GLY A 494 11.05 -14.86 -11.02
CA GLY A 494 10.77 -13.46 -10.72
C GLY A 494 9.34 -13.05 -11.04
N ALA A 495 9.04 -11.75 -10.92
CA ALA A 495 7.67 -11.22 -10.93
C ALA A 495 6.97 -11.23 -12.30
N TYR A 496 7.73 -11.33 -13.40
CA TYR A 496 7.20 -11.23 -14.76
C TYR A 496 7.41 -12.53 -15.53
N GLU A 497 6.47 -12.83 -16.42
CA GLU A 497 6.64 -13.82 -17.48
C GLU A 497 7.49 -13.22 -18.61
N TYR A 498 8.39 -14.03 -19.17
CA TYR A 498 9.26 -13.68 -20.29
C TYR A 498 8.51 -13.60 -21.63
#